data_AF-A0A3E1K6K5-F1
#
_entry.id   AF-A0A3E1K6K5-F1
#
_cell.length_a   1.000
_cell.length_b   1.000
_cell.length_c   1.000
_cell.angle_alpha   90.00
_cell.angle_beta   90.00
_cell.angle_gamma   90.00
#
_symmetry.space_group_name_H-M   'P 1'
#
loop_
_entity.id
_entity.type
_entity.pdbx_description
1 polymer ?
#
loop_
_entity_poly.entity_id
_entity_poly.type
_entity_poly.pdbx_seq_one_letter_code
_entity_poly.pdbx_strand_id
1 'polypeptide(L)'
;MIRAHVLSGVAILLSLSLSVSTHAREDAQCDCSCQAYNRLQAAMQEMQERGEDGEPAMPTAAVSRLAACAGECAMAWSQCQTPQRGKRGPVASQDRPGTPQREERVPGSERTPFALGEPRQDLERFHGVYGSPDEPNRNFFVTQAQNRAMEGREIPPGYLMIGAMWGDVAPWYMKSVGEHRFEQQWTNPGAEPLVVEFETDEHGNAVAMRFVSGFLAERGEVRRQGELPEGW
;
A
#
# COMPACT_ATOMS: atom_id res chain seq x y z
N MET A 1 26.45 57.96 40.57
CA MET A 1 27.93 57.86 40.51
C MET A 1 28.33 56.45 40.93
N ILE A 2 29.18 55.78 40.14
CA ILE A 2 29.96 54.55 40.47
C ILE A 2 29.08 53.28 40.52
N ARG A 3 29.31 52.13 39.84
CA ARG A 3 30.50 51.53 39.20
C ARG A 3 30.04 50.53 38.11
N ALA A 4 30.83 50.45 37.04
CA ALA A 4 30.79 49.39 36.04
C ALA A 4 31.39 48.08 36.61
N HIS A 5 30.85 46.94 36.21
CA HIS A 5 31.58 45.67 36.19
C HIS A 5 31.27 44.90 34.90
N VAL A 6 32.28 44.91 34.03
CA VAL A 6 32.52 43.99 32.93
C VAL A 6 32.93 42.65 33.52
N LEU A 7 32.30 41.55 33.10
CA LEU A 7 32.87 40.22 33.23
C LEU A 7 32.56 39.39 31.97
N SER A 8 33.63 39.21 31.18
CA SER A 8 33.84 38.14 30.23
C SER A 8 33.52 36.77 30.82
N GLY A 9 32.97 35.86 30.01
CA GLY A 9 32.74 34.48 30.43
C GLY A 9 32.48 33.52 29.28
N VAL A 10 33.57 33.16 28.57
CA VAL A 10 33.86 31.83 27.99
C VAL A 10 32.76 31.15 27.14
N ALA A 11 32.95 31.20 25.82
CA ALA A 11 32.33 30.28 24.88
C ALA A 11 32.95 28.87 25.03
N ILE A 12 32.13 27.88 25.38
CA ILE A 12 32.49 26.45 25.32
C ILE A 12 31.76 25.86 24.12
N LEU A 13 32.46 25.78 22.98
CA LEU A 13 32.05 24.99 21.81
C LEU A 13 32.39 23.52 22.10
N LEU A 14 31.42 22.78 22.65
CA LEU A 14 31.45 21.33 22.76
C LEU A 14 31.05 20.73 21.40
N SER A 15 32.05 20.49 20.54
CA SER A 15 31.91 19.69 19.33
C SER A 15 31.79 18.21 19.71
N LEU A 16 30.57 17.73 19.89
CA LEU A 16 30.27 16.29 19.92
C LEU A 16 30.31 15.74 18.49
N SER A 17 31.45 15.17 18.11
CA SER A 17 31.59 14.32 16.93
C SER A 17 30.90 12.98 17.20
N LEU A 18 29.63 12.86 16.82
CA LEU A 18 28.93 11.58 16.72
C LEU A 18 29.55 10.78 15.57
N SER A 19 30.52 9.93 15.91
CA SER A 19 31.01 8.87 15.02
C SER A 19 29.87 7.87 14.81
N VAL A 20 29.12 8.05 13.72
CA VAL A 20 28.18 7.04 13.23
C VAL A 20 29.01 5.83 12.82
N SER A 21 29.02 4.80 13.66
CA SER A 21 29.53 3.49 13.31
C SER A 21 28.65 2.90 12.21
N THR A 22 28.99 3.19 10.96
CA THR A 22 28.54 2.43 9.80
C THR A 22 28.95 0.98 10.05
N HIS A 23 28.01 0.18 10.53
CA HIS A 23 28.18 -1.27 10.54
C HIS A 23 28.42 -1.66 9.11
N ALA A 24 29.59 -2.22 8.84
CA ALA A 24 29.94 -2.81 7.57
C ALA A 24 28.83 -3.79 7.20
N ARG A 25 27.95 -3.40 6.27
CA ARG A 25 27.18 -4.33 5.47
C ARG A 25 28.23 -5.12 4.71
N GLU A 26 28.52 -6.35 5.17
CA GLU A 26 29.02 -7.35 4.24
C GLU A 26 28.01 -7.38 3.09
N ASP A 27 28.50 -7.12 1.88
CA ASP A 27 27.75 -7.16 0.63
C ASP A 27 27.27 -8.59 0.37
N ALA A 28 26.27 -9.03 1.14
CA ALA A 28 25.57 -10.28 0.89
C ALA A 28 24.73 -10.07 -0.36
N GLN A 29 25.32 -10.38 -1.52
CA GLN A 29 24.68 -10.32 -2.81
C GLN A 29 23.37 -11.13 -2.78
N CYS A 30 22.25 -10.46 -3.06
CA CYS A 30 20.94 -11.09 -3.04
C CYS A 30 20.79 -12.15 -4.15
N ASP A 31 20.44 -13.38 -3.76
CA ASP A 31 20.10 -14.46 -4.69
C ASP A 31 18.65 -14.28 -5.17
N CYS A 32 18.48 -13.66 -6.34
CA CYS A 32 17.17 -13.45 -6.95
C CYS A 32 16.65 -14.63 -7.79
N SER A 33 17.20 -15.83 -7.61
CA SER A 33 16.74 -17.03 -8.33
C SER A 33 15.33 -17.45 -7.91
N CYS A 34 14.62 -18.17 -8.78
CA CYS A 34 13.34 -18.79 -8.42
C CYS A 34 13.47 -19.83 -7.30
N GLN A 35 14.65 -20.43 -7.13
CA GLN A 35 14.91 -21.34 -6.01
C GLN A 35 14.96 -20.59 -4.67
N ALA A 36 15.53 -19.38 -4.63
CA ALA A 36 15.48 -18.52 -3.45
C ALA A 36 14.04 -18.08 -3.12
N TYR A 37 13.26 -17.70 -4.14
CA TYR A 37 11.85 -17.37 -3.99
C TYR A 37 11.03 -18.53 -3.40
N ASN A 38 11.19 -19.74 -3.95
CA ASN A 38 10.49 -20.93 -3.47
C ASN A 38 10.85 -21.28 -2.02
N ARG A 39 12.11 -21.06 -1.61
CA ARG A 39 12.55 -21.22 -0.22
C ARG A 39 11.89 -20.20 0.72
N LEU A 40 11.78 -18.94 0.28
CA LEU A 40 11.10 -17.90 1.05
C LEU A 40 9.61 -18.22 1.22
N GLN A 41 8.92 -18.61 0.14
CA GLN A 41 7.50 -18.99 0.17
C GLN A 41 7.25 -20.19 1.11
N ALA A 42 8.06 -21.24 1.01
CA ALA A 42 7.96 -22.40 1.90
C ALA A 42 8.17 -22.02 3.38
N ALA A 43 9.14 -21.14 3.68
CA ALA A 43 9.38 -20.69 5.04
C ALA A 43 8.26 -19.79 5.59
N MET A 44 7.63 -18.96 4.75
CA MET A 44 6.45 -18.18 5.14
C MET A 44 5.26 -19.09 5.46
N GLN A 45 5.05 -20.13 4.65
CA GLN A 45 4.00 -21.11 4.89
C GLN A 45 4.23 -21.90 6.19
N GLU A 46 5.47 -22.35 6.45
CA GLU A 46 5.81 -23.04 7.70
C GLU A 46 5.59 -22.14 8.95
N MET A 47 5.88 -20.84 8.85
CA MET A 47 5.58 -19.88 9.93
C MET A 47 4.09 -19.68 10.14
N GLN A 48 3.30 -19.66 9.06
CA GLN A 48 1.84 -19.56 9.14
C GLN A 48 1.24 -20.78 9.83
N GLU A 49 1.68 -21.99 9.44
CA GLU A 49 1.24 -23.26 10.05
C GLU A 49 1.63 -23.34 11.55
N ARG A 50 2.82 -22.87 11.93
CA ARG A 50 3.22 -22.82 13.36
C ARG A 50 2.45 -21.78 14.18
N GLY A 51 2.03 -20.69 13.57
CA GLY A 51 1.26 -19.63 14.25
C GLY A 51 -0.13 -20.11 14.71
N GLU A 52 -0.70 -21.12 14.04
CA GLU A 52 -1.97 -21.72 14.42
C GLU A 52 -1.88 -22.56 15.71
N ASP A 53 -0.68 -23.05 16.05
CA ASP A 53 -0.41 -23.83 17.28
C ASP A 53 -0.09 -22.94 18.51
N GLY A 54 -0.12 -21.62 18.37
CA GLY A 54 -0.04 -20.67 19.49
C GLY A 54 1.37 -20.34 19.98
N GLU A 55 2.44 -20.83 19.34
CA GLU A 55 3.81 -20.36 19.58
C GLU A 55 4.24 -19.35 18.51
N PRO A 56 4.69 -18.13 18.89
CA PRO A 56 5.18 -17.16 17.92
C PRO A 56 6.48 -17.66 17.30
N ALA A 57 6.40 -18.12 16.04
CA ALA A 57 7.55 -18.52 15.25
C ALA A 57 8.38 -17.28 14.89
N MET A 58 9.50 -17.09 15.59
CA MET A 58 10.45 -16.04 15.24
C MET A 58 11.07 -16.35 13.87
N PRO A 59 11.11 -15.38 12.93
CA PRO A 59 11.71 -15.61 11.63
C PRO A 59 13.18 -15.96 11.79
N THR A 60 13.59 -17.07 11.16
CA THR A 60 14.99 -17.49 11.21
C THR A 60 15.87 -16.44 10.53
N ALA A 61 17.16 -16.38 10.89
CA ALA A 61 18.11 -15.47 10.25
C ALA A 61 18.22 -15.69 8.72
N ALA A 62 17.78 -16.82 8.20
CA ALA A 62 17.69 -17.09 6.76
C ALA A 62 16.47 -16.39 6.12
N VAL A 63 15.32 -16.44 6.78
CA VAL A 63 14.09 -15.76 6.32
C VAL A 63 14.26 -14.25 6.36
N SER A 64 14.81 -13.70 7.45
CA SER A 64 15.06 -12.26 7.55
C SER A 64 16.02 -11.73 6.48
N ARG A 65 17.02 -12.54 6.09
CA ARG A 65 17.93 -12.22 4.99
C ARG A 65 17.23 -12.24 3.63
N LEU A 66 16.41 -13.26 3.37
CA LEU A 66 15.62 -13.34 2.14
C LEU A 66 14.59 -12.21 2.04
N ALA A 67 13.96 -11.82 3.15
CA ALA A 67 13.02 -10.72 3.22
C ALA A 67 13.70 -9.36 2.95
N ALA A 68 14.92 -9.14 3.45
CA ALA A 68 15.70 -7.94 3.14
C ALA A 68 16.02 -7.81 1.65
N CYS A 69 16.17 -8.93 0.94
CA CYS A 69 16.40 -8.99 -0.50
C CYS A 69 15.11 -8.85 -1.34
N ALA A 70 13.92 -8.87 -0.73
CA ALA A 70 12.67 -8.89 -1.47
C ALA A 70 12.45 -7.63 -2.32
N GLY A 71 12.90 -6.46 -1.84
CA GLY A 71 12.82 -5.20 -2.59
C GLY A 71 13.67 -5.22 -3.88
N GLU A 72 14.88 -5.77 -3.80
CA GLU A 72 15.80 -5.83 -4.95
C GLU A 72 15.42 -6.95 -5.94
N CYS A 73 14.85 -8.05 -5.44
CA CYS A 73 14.51 -9.22 -6.26
C CYS A 73 13.06 -9.24 -6.78
N ALA A 74 12.22 -8.25 -6.43
CA ALA A 74 10.78 -8.25 -6.76
C ALA A 74 10.49 -8.51 -8.25
N MET A 75 11.23 -7.85 -9.15
CA MET A 75 11.05 -7.98 -10.59
C MET A 75 11.46 -9.37 -11.12
N ALA A 76 12.50 -9.97 -10.55
CA ALA A 76 12.96 -11.31 -10.92
C ALA A 76 11.98 -12.39 -10.43
N TRP A 77 11.49 -12.24 -9.19
CA TRP A 77 10.58 -13.20 -8.57
C TRP A 77 9.17 -13.19 -9.16
N SER A 78 8.71 -12.07 -9.74
CA SER A 78 7.42 -12.01 -10.45
C SER A 78 7.31 -13.04 -11.59
N GLN A 79 8.44 -13.39 -12.21
CA GLN A 79 8.50 -14.36 -13.30
C GLN A 79 8.48 -15.82 -12.82
N CYS A 80 8.78 -16.05 -11.54
CA CYS A 80 8.83 -17.39 -10.95
C CYS A 80 7.44 -17.98 -10.64
N GLN A 81 6.39 -17.15 -10.62
CA GLN A 81 5.01 -17.60 -10.38
C GLN A 81 4.35 -18.23 -11.63
N THR A 82 5.01 -18.18 -12.79
CA THR A 82 4.49 -18.81 -14.00
C THR A 82 4.61 -20.33 -13.87
N PRO A 83 3.52 -21.11 -13.90
CA PRO A 83 3.63 -22.56 -13.91
C PRO A 83 4.42 -22.95 -15.16
N GLN A 84 5.59 -23.56 -14.97
CA GLN A 84 6.32 -24.20 -16.05
C GLN A 84 5.43 -25.33 -16.59
N ARG A 85 4.62 -25.01 -17.61
CA ARG A 85 4.05 -26.01 -18.52
C ARG A 85 5.24 -26.80 -19.05
N GLY A 86 5.29 -28.06 -18.64
CA GLY A 86 6.43 -28.93 -18.83
C GLY A 86 6.95 -28.96 -20.26
N LYS A 87 8.27 -29.05 -20.33
CA LYS A 87 9.05 -29.51 -21.47
C LYS A 87 8.33 -30.65 -22.22
N ARG A 88 7.92 -30.41 -23.46
CA ARG A 88 7.92 -31.44 -24.52
C ARG A 88 8.87 -30.94 -25.61
N GLY A 89 9.72 -31.85 -26.06
CA GLY A 89 10.91 -31.59 -26.88
C GLY A 89 10.65 -31.04 -28.29
N PRO A 90 11.73 -30.84 -29.06
CA PRO A 90 11.70 -30.15 -30.33
C PRO A 90 11.11 -31.06 -31.41
N VAL A 91 10.02 -30.62 -32.05
CA VAL A 91 9.63 -31.13 -33.36
C VAL A 91 10.00 -30.06 -34.37
N ALA A 92 11.06 -30.35 -35.13
CA ALA A 92 11.37 -29.64 -36.36
C ALA A 92 10.28 -29.92 -37.40
N SER A 93 9.72 -28.87 -38.01
CA SER A 93 9.47 -28.81 -39.45
C SER A 93 8.88 -27.47 -39.91
N GLN A 94 9.65 -26.84 -40.79
CA GLN A 94 9.24 -26.26 -42.08
C GLN A 94 8.49 -24.91 -42.13
N ASP A 95 9.23 -23.93 -42.65
CA ASP A 95 8.87 -23.00 -43.73
C ASP A 95 7.37 -22.75 -43.99
N ARG A 96 6.96 -21.50 -43.74
CA ARG A 96 6.14 -20.74 -44.68
C ARG A 96 6.20 -19.22 -44.40
N PRO A 97 6.38 -18.37 -45.43
CA PRO A 97 6.42 -16.92 -45.27
C PRO A 97 5.03 -16.27 -45.39
N GLY A 98 4.84 -15.17 -44.66
CA GLY A 98 3.96 -14.05 -45.02
C GLY A 98 2.47 -14.17 -44.68
N THR A 99 2.04 -13.48 -43.63
CA THR A 99 0.75 -12.76 -43.58
C THR A 99 0.89 -11.65 -42.52
N PRO A 100 0.52 -10.38 -42.81
CA PRO A 100 0.55 -9.32 -41.80
C PRO A 100 -0.42 -9.68 -40.68
N GLN A 101 0.05 -9.65 -39.43
CA GLN A 101 -0.77 -9.87 -38.25
C GLN A 101 -1.85 -8.77 -38.19
N ARG A 102 -3.01 -9.10 -38.75
CA ARG A 102 -4.28 -8.53 -38.30
C ARG A 102 -4.39 -8.95 -36.85
N GLU A 103 -4.28 -7.98 -35.96
CA GLU A 103 -4.55 -8.09 -34.54
C GLU A 103 -5.86 -8.84 -34.34
N GLU A 104 -5.73 -10.14 -34.07
CA GLU A 104 -6.83 -11.01 -33.72
C GLU A 104 -7.23 -10.62 -32.30
N ARG A 105 -8.10 -9.61 -32.25
CA ARG A 105 -8.82 -9.18 -31.06
C ARG A 105 -9.49 -10.42 -30.50
N VAL A 106 -8.86 -11.04 -29.50
CA VAL A 106 -9.35 -12.23 -28.79
C VAL A 106 -10.78 -11.92 -28.33
N PRO A 107 -11.81 -12.53 -28.94
CA PRO A 107 -13.17 -12.38 -28.47
C PRO A 107 -13.28 -13.25 -27.23
N GLY A 108 -13.19 -12.63 -26.06
CA GLY A 108 -13.26 -13.36 -24.79
C GLY A 108 -12.36 -12.84 -23.67
N SER A 109 -11.61 -11.75 -23.84
CA SER A 109 -11.27 -10.95 -22.65
C SER A 109 -12.50 -10.15 -22.24
N GLU A 110 -13.52 -10.85 -21.75
CA GLU A 110 -14.46 -10.23 -20.83
C GLU A 110 -13.57 -9.58 -19.77
N ARG A 111 -13.46 -8.25 -19.82
CA ARG A 111 -13.01 -7.48 -18.67
C ARG A 111 -13.89 -7.98 -17.56
N THR A 112 -13.34 -8.79 -16.66
CA THR A 112 -14.08 -9.28 -15.50
C THR A 112 -14.78 -8.05 -14.97
N PRO A 113 -16.13 -8.01 -14.96
CA PRO A 113 -16.85 -6.81 -14.58
C PRO A 113 -16.29 -6.49 -13.21
N PHE A 114 -15.61 -5.35 -13.15
CA PHE A 114 -14.99 -4.91 -11.92
C PHE A 114 -16.10 -4.95 -10.90
N ALA A 115 -16.05 -5.88 -9.95
CA ALA A 115 -17.03 -5.93 -8.87
C ALA A 115 -16.68 -4.80 -7.89
N LEU A 116 -16.68 -3.57 -8.40
CA LEU A 116 -16.49 -2.33 -7.64
C LEU A 116 -17.76 -1.98 -6.85
N GLY A 117 -18.72 -2.90 -6.77
CA GLY A 117 -20.10 -2.56 -6.43
C GLY A 117 -20.70 -1.66 -7.52
N GLU A 118 -21.94 -1.22 -7.28
CA GLU A 118 -22.57 -0.24 -8.17
C GLU A 118 -21.93 1.14 -7.96
N PRO A 119 -21.54 1.85 -9.04
CA PRO A 119 -21.03 3.20 -8.93
C PRO A 119 -22.07 4.13 -8.33
N ARG A 120 -21.62 5.02 -7.46
CA ARG A 120 -22.48 5.98 -6.75
C ARG A 120 -22.41 7.38 -7.34
N GLN A 121 -23.51 8.11 -7.26
CA GLN A 121 -23.62 9.49 -7.75
C GLN A 121 -23.63 10.52 -6.61
N ASP A 122 -23.76 10.06 -5.36
CA ASP A 122 -23.92 10.88 -4.16
C ASP A 122 -22.62 10.99 -3.34
N LEU A 123 -21.46 10.74 -3.97
CA LEU A 123 -20.18 10.65 -3.27
C LEU A 123 -19.71 11.96 -2.67
N GLU A 124 -20.19 13.09 -3.17
CA GLU A 124 -19.83 14.42 -2.69
C GLU A 124 -20.17 14.60 -1.21
N ARG A 125 -21.20 13.91 -0.71
CA ARG A 125 -21.60 13.98 0.71
C ARG A 125 -20.53 13.40 1.65
N PHE A 126 -19.58 12.62 1.15
CA PHE A 126 -18.46 12.05 1.92
C PHE A 126 -17.15 12.83 1.75
N HIS A 127 -17.11 13.79 0.83
CA HIS A 127 -15.91 14.54 0.48
C HIS A 127 -15.37 15.35 1.66
N GLY A 128 -14.04 15.41 1.83
CA GLY A 128 -13.41 16.35 2.75
C GLY A 128 -12.22 15.79 3.52
N VAL A 129 -11.81 16.54 4.54
CA VAL A 129 -10.70 16.22 5.44
C VAL A 129 -11.24 15.69 6.75
N TYR A 130 -10.69 14.56 7.21
CA TYR A 130 -11.10 13.89 8.45
C TYR A 130 -9.90 13.72 9.37
N GLY A 131 -10.04 14.14 10.62
CA GLY A 131 -8.95 14.11 11.59
C GLY A 131 -9.44 14.06 13.03
N SER A 132 -8.54 13.70 13.94
CA SER A 132 -8.75 13.81 15.38
C SER A 132 -8.10 15.11 15.88
N PRO A 133 -8.76 15.86 16.78
CA PRO A 133 -8.12 17.01 17.43
C PRO A 133 -6.89 16.61 18.25
N ASP A 134 -6.80 15.36 18.70
CA ASP A 134 -5.65 14.84 19.45
C ASP A 134 -4.44 14.53 18.54
N GLU A 135 -4.68 14.36 17.24
CA GLU A 135 -3.66 14.08 16.23
C GLU A 135 -3.77 15.01 15.01
N PRO A 136 -3.57 16.33 15.19
CA PRO A 136 -3.87 17.33 14.16
C PRO A 136 -3.03 17.21 12.87
N ASN A 137 -1.90 16.50 12.94
CA ASN A 137 -0.98 16.28 11.82
C ASN A 137 -1.24 14.95 11.09
N ARG A 138 -2.30 14.22 11.43
CA ARG A 138 -2.63 12.93 10.84
C ARG A 138 -4.07 12.88 10.35
N ASN A 139 -4.33 13.72 9.35
CA ASN A 139 -5.63 13.87 8.69
C ASN A 139 -5.72 13.03 7.42
N PHE A 140 -6.89 12.47 7.16
CA PHE A 140 -7.20 11.76 5.93
C PHE A 140 -7.97 12.67 4.98
N PHE A 141 -7.75 12.49 3.69
CA PHE A 141 -8.64 13.03 2.67
C PHE A 141 -9.59 11.94 2.19
N VAL A 142 -10.83 12.34 1.90
CA VAL A 142 -11.83 11.53 1.21
C VAL A 142 -12.30 12.31 0.00
N THR A 143 -12.24 11.69 -1.17
CA THR A 143 -12.70 12.31 -2.41
C THR A 143 -13.14 11.25 -3.42
N GLN A 144 -13.71 11.69 -4.54
CA GLN A 144 -13.98 10.79 -5.65
C GLN A 144 -12.68 10.20 -6.19
N ALA A 145 -12.67 8.90 -6.46
CA ALA A 145 -11.51 8.20 -6.94
C ALA A 145 -11.04 8.80 -8.27
N GLN A 146 -9.78 9.25 -8.30
CA GLN A 146 -9.11 9.72 -9.50
C GLN A 146 -7.87 8.86 -9.73
N ASN A 147 -7.68 8.40 -10.96
CA ASN A 147 -6.50 7.64 -11.31
C ASN A 147 -5.32 8.57 -11.63
N ARG A 148 -4.67 9.14 -10.61
CA ARG A 148 -3.40 9.87 -10.81
C ARG A 148 -2.16 8.99 -10.68
N ALA A 149 -2.25 7.85 -9.98
CA ALA A 149 -1.09 7.08 -9.55
C ALA A 149 -0.96 5.67 -10.17
N MET A 150 -1.98 5.12 -10.84
CA MET A 150 -1.88 3.81 -11.47
C MET A 150 -1.86 3.91 -12.99
N GLU A 151 -0.64 3.95 -13.55
CA GLU A 151 -0.44 3.83 -14.99
C GLU A 151 -1.14 2.57 -15.51
N GLY A 152 -2.06 2.75 -16.48
CA GLY A 152 -2.73 1.65 -17.18
C GLY A 152 -4.03 1.10 -16.55
N ARG A 153 -4.56 1.69 -15.46
CA ARG A 153 -5.82 1.23 -14.85
C ARG A 153 -6.80 2.37 -14.58
N GLU A 154 -7.66 2.65 -15.55
CA GLU A 154 -8.75 3.63 -15.41
C GLU A 154 -9.73 3.20 -14.30
N ILE A 155 -10.10 4.15 -13.44
CA ILE A 155 -11.13 3.97 -12.42
C ILE A 155 -12.37 4.70 -12.93
N PRO A 156 -13.51 4.00 -13.09
CA PRO A 156 -14.73 4.67 -13.53
C PRO A 156 -15.17 5.70 -12.48
N PRO A 157 -15.98 6.70 -12.86
CA PRO A 157 -16.65 7.55 -11.88
C PRO A 157 -17.50 6.74 -10.89
N GLY A 158 -17.73 7.31 -9.71
CA GLY A 158 -18.63 6.75 -8.72
C GLY A 158 -18.00 5.81 -7.69
N TYR A 159 -16.68 5.90 -7.49
CA TYR A 159 -15.96 5.27 -6.38
C TYR A 159 -15.26 6.30 -5.51
N LEU A 160 -15.00 5.94 -4.26
CA LEU A 160 -14.26 6.80 -3.32
C LEU A 160 -12.78 6.44 -3.30
N MET A 161 -11.99 7.44 -2.98
CA MET A 161 -10.58 7.36 -2.64
C MET A 161 -10.41 7.93 -1.24
N ILE A 162 -9.70 7.21 -0.39
CA ILE A 162 -9.30 7.66 0.94
C ILE A 162 -7.78 7.62 0.97
N GLY A 163 -7.14 8.69 1.43
CA GLY A 163 -5.69 8.67 1.60
C GLY A 163 -5.25 9.41 2.85
N ALA A 164 -4.11 9.01 3.38
CA ALA A 164 -3.44 9.76 4.41
C ALA A 164 -2.86 11.05 3.81
N MET A 165 -3.11 12.20 4.44
CA MET A 165 -2.44 13.46 4.09
C MET A 165 -1.04 13.55 4.72
N TRP A 166 -0.53 12.44 5.27
CA TRP A 166 0.78 12.34 5.88
C TRP A 166 1.51 11.10 5.36
N GLY A 167 2.83 11.25 5.21
CA GLY A 167 3.67 10.19 4.67
C GLY A 167 3.46 9.98 3.17
N ASP A 168 4.20 9.02 2.63
CA ASP A 168 4.15 8.63 1.23
C ASP A 168 3.39 7.29 1.11
N VAL A 169 2.10 7.33 1.46
CA VAL A 169 1.23 6.15 1.43
C VAL A 169 0.26 6.30 0.26
N ALA A 170 0.20 5.27 -0.58
CA ALA A 170 -0.74 5.24 -1.69
C ALA A 170 -2.19 5.31 -1.18
N PRO A 171 -3.09 6.05 -1.86
CA PRO A 171 -4.49 6.10 -1.48
C PRO A 171 -5.17 4.73 -1.62
N TRP A 172 -6.14 4.49 -0.76
CA TRP A 172 -7.03 3.34 -0.80
C TRP A 172 -8.25 3.67 -1.67
N TYR A 173 -8.47 2.83 -2.68
CA TYR A 173 -9.63 2.90 -3.54
C TYR A 173 -10.75 2.03 -2.98
N MET A 174 -11.93 2.61 -2.84
CA MET A 174 -13.00 2.07 -2.02
C MET A 174 -14.25 1.81 -2.87
N LYS A 175 -14.79 0.59 -2.76
CA LYS A 175 -16.11 0.23 -3.28
C LYS A 175 -17.18 0.44 -2.21
N SER A 176 -18.39 0.82 -2.63
CA SER A 176 -19.52 0.89 -1.71
C SER A 176 -20.05 -0.52 -1.44
N VAL A 177 -20.26 -0.85 -0.16
CA VAL A 177 -20.89 -2.12 0.27
C VAL A 177 -22.16 -1.89 1.09
N GLY A 178 -22.48 -0.63 1.39
CA GLY A 178 -23.73 -0.20 2.00
C GLY A 178 -23.91 1.31 1.85
N GLU A 179 -24.92 1.87 2.50
CA GLU A 179 -25.21 3.31 2.43
C GLU A 179 -24.06 4.18 2.96
N HIS A 180 -23.47 3.77 4.09
CA HIS A 180 -22.39 4.48 4.78
C HIS A 180 -21.13 3.64 4.94
N ARG A 181 -21.03 2.51 4.26
CA ARG A 181 -19.94 1.54 4.43
C ARG A 181 -19.22 1.28 3.12
N PHE A 182 -17.90 1.36 3.18
CA PHE A 182 -17.02 1.22 2.04
C PHE A 182 -15.88 0.24 2.35
N GLU A 183 -15.47 -0.53 1.36
CA GLU A 183 -14.43 -1.56 1.49
C GLU A 183 -13.34 -1.33 0.44
N GLN A 184 -12.09 -1.53 0.82
CA GLN A 184 -10.94 -1.42 -0.07
C GLN A 184 -11.05 -2.44 -1.20
N GLN A 185 -10.95 -1.95 -2.44
CA GLN A 185 -11.10 -2.76 -3.62
C GLN A 185 -9.88 -3.66 -3.88
N TRP A 186 -8.68 -3.09 -3.75
CA TRP A 186 -7.43 -3.79 -4.10
C TRP A 186 -6.62 -4.04 -2.85
N THR A 187 -6.56 -5.32 -2.47
CA THR A 187 -5.70 -5.82 -1.42
C THR A 187 -4.68 -6.79 -2.01
N ASN A 188 -3.55 -6.93 -1.33
CA ASN A 188 -2.63 -8.01 -1.63
C ASN A 188 -3.28 -9.35 -1.24
N PRO A 189 -2.96 -10.46 -1.93
CA PRO A 189 -3.40 -11.78 -1.50
C PRO A 189 -3.06 -12.03 -0.02
N GLY A 190 -4.05 -12.45 0.76
CA GLY A 190 -3.91 -12.70 2.21
C GLY A 190 -4.03 -11.47 3.10
N ALA A 191 -4.15 -10.25 2.55
CA ALA A 191 -4.41 -9.05 3.33
C ALA A 191 -5.92 -8.81 3.50
N GLU A 192 -6.34 -8.52 4.74
CA GLU A 192 -7.70 -8.06 5.03
C GLU A 192 -7.94 -6.68 4.40
N PRO A 193 -9.08 -6.45 3.72
CA PRO A 193 -9.40 -5.14 3.18
C PRO A 193 -9.63 -4.12 4.28
N LEU A 194 -9.18 -2.90 4.03
CA LEU A 194 -9.58 -1.75 4.83
C LEU A 194 -11.07 -1.48 4.64
N VAL A 195 -11.80 -1.37 5.73
CA VAL A 195 -13.23 -1.05 5.71
C VAL A 195 -13.46 0.23 6.50
N VAL A 196 -14.26 1.12 5.93
CA VAL A 196 -14.60 2.42 6.51
C VAL A 196 -16.11 2.54 6.64
N GLU A 197 -16.54 3.10 7.76
CA GLU A 197 -17.92 3.51 7.99
C GLU A 197 -17.98 5.01 8.26
N PHE A 198 -18.99 5.67 7.68
CA PHE A 198 -19.27 7.08 7.87
C PHE A 198 -20.46 7.27 8.80
N GLU A 199 -20.39 8.29 9.64
CA GLU A 199 -21.54 8.86 10.34
C GLU A 199 -22.02 10.09 9.57
N THR A 200 -23.33 10.24 9.41
CA THR A 200 -23.95 11.34 8.66
C THR A 200 -24.84 12.22 9.54
N ASP A 201 -24.95 13.50 9.17
CA ASP A 201 -25.90 14.43 9.76
C ASP A 201 -27.33 14.25 9.20
N GLU A 202 -28.26 15.09 9.65
CA GLU A 202 -29.66 15.09 9.18
C GLU A 202 -29.83 15.43 7.68
N HIS A 203 -28.79 15.96 7.05
CA HIS A 203 -28.75 16.27 5.62
C HIS A 203 -28.05 15.18 4.80
N GLY A 204 -27.58 14.10 5.46
CA GLY A 204 -26.87 13.00 4.82
C GLY A 204 -25.39 13.29 4.51
N ASN A 205 -24.84 14.41 4.98
CA ASN A 205 -23.42 14.70 4.84
C ASN A 205 -22.64 13.95 5.91
N ALA A 206 -21.51 13.38 5.53
CA ALA A 206 -20.62 12.75 6.48
C ALA A 206 -20.04 13.79 7.45
N VAL A 207 -20.07 13.46 8.74
CA VAL A 207 -19.52 14.28 9.84
C VAL A 207 -18.39 13.58 10.57
N ALA A 208 -18.32 12.25 10.45
CA ALA A 208 -17.22 11.45 10.96
C ALA A 208 -17.01 10.21 10.11
N MET A 209 -15.83 9.61 10.24
CA MET A 209 -15.56 8.27 9.73
C MET A 209 -14.76 7.46 10.74
N ARG A 210 -14.88 6.14 10.65
CA ARG A 210 -14.04 5.20 11.40
C ARG A 210 -13.55 4.08 10.49
N PHE A 211 -12.34 3.61 10.75
CA PHE A 211 -11.86 2.36 10.18
C PHE A 211 -12.38 1.22 11.06
N VAL A 212 -13.03 0.23 10.46
CA VAL A 212 -13.62 -0.90 11.20
C VAL A 212 -12.83 -2.20 11.03
N SER A 213 -11.82 -2.21 10.16
CA SER A 213 -10.93 -3.33 9.94
C SER A 213 -9.50 -2.87 9.66
N GLY A 214 -8.56 -3.82 9.66
CA GLY A 214 -7.16 -3.57 9.34
C GLY A 214 -6.42 -2.77 10.42
N PHE A 215 -5.19 -2.37 10.07
CA PHE A 215 -4.26 -1.72 11.00
C PHE A 215 -4.70 -0.33 11.50
N LEU A 216 -5.74 0.25 10.90
CA LEU A 216 -6.29 1.55 11.30
C LEU A 216 -7.50 1.44 12.25
N ALA A 217 -8.00 0.23 12.52
CA ALA A 217 -9.19 0.05 13.34
C ALA A 217 -9.06 0.60 14.77
N GLU A 218 -7.87 0.52 15.35
CA GLU A 218 -7.58 1.01 16.72
C GLU A 218 -7.54 2.54 16.83
N ARG A 219 -7.52 3.25 15.70
CA ARG A 219 -7.44 4.72 15.65
C ARG A 219 -8.73 5.40 16.10
N GLY A 220 -9.83 4.65 16.15
CA GLY A 220 -11.14 5.16 16.54
C GLY A 220 -11.78 6.05 15.47
N GLU A 221 -12.73 6.87 15.93
CA GLU A 221 -13.46 7.83 15.09
C GLU A 221 -12.60 9.06 14.80
N VAL A 222 -12.64 9.54 13.55
CA VAL A 222 -12.11 10.83 13.13
C VAL A 222 -13.24 11.71 12.59
N ARG A 223 -13.21 13.00 12.91
CA ARG A 223 -14.28 13.94 12.55
C ARG A 223 -13.93 14.74 11.31
N ARG A 224 -14.94 15.11 10.54
CA ARG A 224 -14.78 16.01 9.38
C ARG A 224 -14.36 17.39 9.87
N GLN A 225 -13.21 17.86 9.38
CA GLN A 225 -12.59 19.14 9.74
C GLN A 225 -12.87 20.23 8.71
N GLY A 226 -13.34 19.85 7.51
CA GLY A 226 -13.67 20.77 6.43
C GLY A 226 -13.50 20.15 5.06
N GLU A 227 -13.47 21.02 4.05
CA GLU A 227 -13.22 20.64 2.66
C GLU A 227 -11.73 20.41 2.38
N LEU A 228 -11.43 19.77 1.24
CA LEU A 228 -10.05 19.67 0.77
C LEU A 228 -9.49 21.04 0.38
N PRO A 229 -8.20 21.30 0.61
CA PRO A 229 -7.55 22.52 0.14
C PRO A 229 -7.67 22.65 -1.38
N GLU A 230 -7.76 23.89 -1.86
CA GLU A 230 -7.77 24.16 -3.30
C GLU A 230 -6.48 23.67 -3.97
N GLY A 231 -6.62 22.98 -5.10
CA GLY A 231 -5.50 22.50 -5.92
C GLY A 231 -4.83 21.20 -5.47
N TRP A 232 -5.43 20.48 -4.50
CA TRP A 232 -5.02 19.12 -4.11
C TRP A 232 -5.37 18.09 -5.21
#